data_AF-A0A953EW76-F1
#
_entry.id   AF-A0A953EW76-F1
#
_cell.length_a   1.000
_cell.length_b   1.000
_cell.length_c   1.000
_cell.angle_alpha   90.00
_cell.angle_beta   90.00
_cell.angle_gamma   90.00
#
_symmetry.space_group_name_H-M   'P 1'
#
loop_
_entity.id
_entity.type
_entity.pdbx_description
1 polymer ?
#
loop_
_entity_poly.entity_id
_entity_poly.type
_entity_poly.pdbx_seq_one_letter_code
_entity_poly.pdbx_strand_id
1 'polypeptide(L)'
;MNRRGAETQRGGMYEKRAGSMQWQIKTIYWDMLPVELIPPAIEWREVFMALWPGPIDADQCFIEAGFTELYEAENEEAEDAWESEWRELVATVIEQLSVVGDVRPRAAVEVLRVEEGSWLRRLFGASSLRSPPLELSLLDQILLVSNDSHFGAITVDFGEPPQASLRAGEGHPLLWLSFDRGAIDSQRLVEQAAAGRPVKQLSLNWERLMWHRG
;
A
#
# COMPACT_ATOMS: atom_id res chain seq x y z
N MET A 1 -22.16 52.95 -13.77
CA MET A 1 -20.70 53.16 -13.62
C MET A 1 -20.31 52.66 -12.24
N ASN A 2 -19.68 51.48 -12.18
CA ASN A 2 -18.29 51.25 -11.71
C ASN A 2 -18.09 51.53 -10.21
N ARG A 3 -17.52 50.67 -9.35
CA ARG A 3 -16.79 49.40 -9.46
C ARG A 3 -16.71 48.78 -8.04
N ARG A 4 -16.78 47.45 -7.99
CA ARG A 4 -15.99 46.49 -7.19
C ARG A 4 -15.29 46.99 -5.90
N GLY A 5 -15.60 46.34 -4.78
CA GLY A 5 -14.64 46.02 -3.71
C GLY A 5 -14.96 44.58 -3.27
N ALA A 6 -14.30 43.56 -3.84
CA ALA A 6 -13.01 43.01 -3.41
C ALA A 6 -13.11 42.29 -2.05
N GLU A 7 -13.66 41.07 -2.12
CA GLU A 7 -13.39 39.98 -1.19
C GLU A 7 -11.88 39.80 -1.03
N THR A 8 -11.40 39.97 0.20
CA THR A 8 -10.06 39.52 0.56
C THR A 8 -10.20 38.12 1.13
N GLN A 9 -9.98 37.11 0.28
CA GLN A 9 -9.76 35.73 0.69
C GLN A 9 -8.61 35.70 1.71
N ARG A 10 -8.91 35.32 2.95
CA ARG A 10 -7.90 34.85 3.90
C ARG A 10 -7.50 33.45 3.47
N GLY A 11 -6.52 33.37 2.57
CA GLY A 11 -5.76 32.14 2.35
C GLY A 11 -5.09 31.76 3.67
N GLY A 12 -5.48 30.61 4.21
CA GLY A 12 -4.77 29.96 5.30
C GLY A 12 -3.37 29.64 4.82
N MET A 13 -2.43 30.50 5.21
CA MET A 13 -1.01 30.35 4.95
C MET A 13 -0.51 29.22 5.86
N TYR A 14 -0.42 28.00 5.32
CA TYR A 14 0.32 26.93 5.97
C TYR A 14 1.79 27.39 6.01
N GLU A 15 2.24 27.86 7.18
CA GLU A 15 3.65 28.15 7.43
C GLU A 15 4.45 26.86 7.24
N LYS A 16 5.15 26.74 6.10
CA LYS A 16 6.24 25.78 5.91
C LYS A 16 7.34 26.10 6.92
N ARG A 17 7.26 25.48 8.10
CA ARG A 17 8.41 25.44 9.02
C ARG A 17 9.48 24.57 8.37
N ALA A 18 10.55 25.21 7.93
CA ALA A 18 11.80 24.55 7.59
C ALA A 18 12.34 23.85 8.85
N GLY A 19 11.96 22.59 9.01
CA GLY A 19 12.32 21.72 10.12
C GLY A 19 12.42 20.29 9.63
N SER A 20 13.60 19.95 9.12
CA SER A 20 14.26 18.63 9.11
C SER A 20 13.39 17.37 8.91
N MET A 21 13.62 16.69 7.77
CA MET A 21 13.54 15.24 7.56
C MET A 21 12.35 14.53 8.23
N GLN A 22 11.18 14.57 7.60
CA GLN A 22 10.00 13.81 8.03
C GLN A 22 9.59 12.72 7.05
N TRP A 23 10.56 12.10 6.39
CA TRP A 23 10.36 11.11 5.32
C TRP A 23 10.51 9.66 5.78
N GLN A 24 10.61 9.45 7.09
CA GLN A 24 10.67 8.12 7.69
C GLN A 24 9.28 7.72 8.17
N ILE A 25 9.03 6.41 8.24
CA ILE A 25 7.84 5.88 8.88
C ILE A 25 7.98 6.12 10.38
N LYS A 26 7.08 6.94 10.92
CA LYS A 26 7.06 7.35 12.34
C LYS A 26 6.12 6.52 13.17
N THR A 27 5.00 6.10 12.59
CA THR A 27 3.94 5.39 13.29
C THR A 27 3.46 4.25 12.42
N ILE A 28 3.21 3.08 13.00
CA ILE A 28 2.44 2.03 12.33
C ILE A 28 1.00 2.12 12.81
N TYR A 29 0.12 2.27 11.85
CA TYR A 29 -1.30 2.31 12.08
C TYR A 29 -1.97 1.00 11.69
N TRP A 30 -3.04 0.68 12.39
CA TRP A 30 -3.86 -0.49 12.08
C TRP A 30 -5.31 -0.27 12.48
N ASP A 31 -6.20 -1.09 11.92
CA ASP A 31 -7.60 -1.17 12.34
C ASP A 31 -8.19 -2.54 12.04
N MET A 32 -9.21 -2.91 12.81
CA MET A 32 -10.06 -4.06 12.54
C MET A 32 -11.31 -3.61 11.81
N LEU A 33 -11.61 -4.22 10.68
CA LEU A 33 -12.74 -3.80 9.87
C LEU A 33 -13.98 -4.65 10.18
N PRO A 34 -15.16 -4.02 10.31
CA PRO A 34 -16.42 -4.74 10.27
C PRO A 34 -16.58 -5.50 8.95
N VAL A 35 -17.07 -6.74 9.05
CA VAL A 35 -17.23 -7.64 7.90
C VAL A 35 -18.20 -7.09 6.85
N GLU A 36 -19.12 -6.22 7.28
CA GLU A 36 -20.12 -5.57 6.43
C GLU A 36 -19.50 -4.57 5.44
N LEU A 37 -18.28 -4.09 5.73
CA LEU A 37 -17.57 -3.17 4.86
C LEU A 37 -16.74 -3.91 3.79
N ILE A 38 -16.46 -5.21 3.99
CA ILE A 38 -15.59 -5.97 3.09
C ILE A 38 -16.34 -6.24 1.78
N PRO A 39 -15.81 -5.80 0.62
CA PRO A 39 -16.45 -6.05 -0.68
C PRO A 39 -16.67 -7.56 -0.90
N PRO A 40 -17.82 -8.00 -1.44
CA PRO A 40 -18.13 -9.43 -1.63
C PRO A 40 -17.15 -10.20 -2.52
N ALA A 41 -16.33 -9.50 -3.30
CA ALA A 41 -15.32 -10.08 -4.18
C ALA A 41 -13.96 -10.28 -3.49
N ILE A 42 -13.77 -9.75 -2.28
CA ILE A 42 -12.62 -10.06 -1.44
C ILE A 42 -12.99 -11.29 -0.64
N GLU A 43 -12.28 -12.39 -0.84
CA GLU A 43 -12.38 -13.52 0.06
C GLU A 43 -11.71 -13.16 1.38
N TRP A 44 -12.44 -13.34 2.47
CA TRP A 44 -11.99 -13.01 3.82
C TRP A 44 -12.31 -14.15 4.79
N ARG A 45 -11.75 -14.05 5.99
CA ARG A 45 -11.72 -15.06 7.07
C ARG A 45 -12.23 -14.45 8.36
N GLU A 46 -12.19 -15.17 9.46
CA GLU A 46 -12.80 -14.72 10.72
C GLU A 46 -12.32 -13.34 11.23
N VAL A 47 -11.10 -12.93 10.88
CA VAL A 47 -10.53 -11.60 11.20
C VAL A 47 -10.12 -10.90 9.91
N PHE A 48 -10.47 -9.61 9.78
CA PHE A 48 -10.01 -8.72 8.70
C PHE A 48 -9.45 -7.42 9.29
N MET A 49 -8.23 -7.07 8.88
CA MET A 49 -7.43 -5.99 9.45
C MET A 49 -6.73 -5.21 8.35
N ALA A 50 -6.62 -3.89 8.52
CA ALA A 50 -5.74 -3.05 7.71
C ALA A 50 -4.50 -2.66 8.52
N LEU A 51 -3.35 -2.58 7.85
CA LEU A 51 -2.07 -2.12 8.39
C LEU A 51 -1.46 -1.13 7.41
N TRP A 52 -1.00 0.02 7.90
CA TRP A 52 -0.37 1.03 7.04
C TRP A 52 0.67 1.85 7.81
N PRO A 53 1.69 2.38 7.11
CA PRO A 53 2.66 3.27 7.71
C PRO A 53 2.10 4.69 7.83
N GLY A 54 2.64 5.48 8.75
CA GLY A 54 2.46 6.93 8.82
C GLY A 54 3.82 7.62 8.83
N PRO A 55 4.06 8.64 7.99
CA PRO A 55 3.09 9.25 7.08
C PRO A 55 2.90 8.47 5.77
N ILE A 56 1.81 8.75 5.02
CA ILE A 56 1.59 8.29 3.63
C ILE A 56 1.50 9.47 2.66
N ASP A 57 1.71 9.21 1.37
CA ASP A 57 1.54 10.25 0.34
C ASP A 57 0.11 10.81 0.34
N ALA A 58 -0.02 12.13 0.19
CA ALA A 58 -1.28 12.83 0.35
C ALA A 58 -2.19 12.66 -0.89
N ASP A 59 -3.14 11.72 -0.81
CA ASP A 59 -4.24 11.57 -1.78
C ASP A 59 -5.57 12.06 -1.16
N GLN A 60 -6.46 12.60 -2.00
CA GLN A 60 -7.85 12.89 -1.64
C GLN A 60 -8.54 11.69 -1.00
N CYS A 61 -8.31 10.47 -1.50
CA CYS A 61 -8.89 9.24 -0.94
C CYS A 61 -8.50 9.07 0.54
N PHE A 62 -7.23 9.32 0.88
CA PHE A 62 -6.73 9.24 2.25
C PHE A 62 -7.23 10.39 3.13
N ILE A 63 -7.31 11.61 2.60
CA ILE A 63 -7.88 12.74 3.33
C ILE A 63 -9.34 12.46 3.69
N GLU A 64 -10.14 11.98 2.73
CA GLU A 64 -11.55 11.65 2.95
C GLU A 64 -11.75 10.45 3.87
N ALA A 65 -10.82 9.49 3.85
CA ALA A 65 -10.80 8.35 4.76
C ALA A 65 -10.41 8.74 6.19
N GLY A 66 -9.81 9.92 6.39
CA GLY A 66 -9.46 10.45 7.72
C GLY A 66 -8.02 10.20 8.16
N PHE A 67 -7.09 9.99 7.23
CA PHE A 67 -5.66 9.85 7.56
C PHE A 67 -5.11 11.17 8.10
N THR A 68 -4.29 11.09 9.14
CA THR A 68 -3.80 12.27 9.88
C THR A 68 -2.31 12.55 9.70
N GLU A 69 -1.53 11.56 9.28
CA GLU A 69 -0.09 11.71 9.01
C GLU A 69 0.13 11.54 7.51
N LEU A 70 0.25 12.68 6.81
CA LEU A 70 0.45 12.75 5.37
C LEU A 70 1.80 13.41 5.05
N TYR A 71 2.42 13.05 3.93
CA TYR A 71 3.64 13.69 3.41
C TYR A 71 3.51 14.04 1.93
N GLU A 72 4.38 14.93 1.45
CA GLU A 72 4.54 15.26 0.02
C GLU A 72 6.04 15.25 -0.30
N ALA A 73 6.56 14.21 -0.98
CA ALA A 73 8.01 14.01 -1.15
C ALA A 73 8.75 15.30 -1.58
N GLU A 74 9.72 15.76 -0.80
CA GLU A 74 10.49 16.97 -1.11
C GLU A 74 11.63 16.71 -2.11
N ASN A 75 12.13 15.47 -2.18
CA ASN A 75 13.18 15.01 -3.09
C ASN A 75 13.22 13.47 -3.16
N GLU A 76 14.05 12.94 -4.07
CA GLU A 76 14.22 11.50 -4.32
C GLU A 76 14.83 10.75 -3.11
N GLU A 77 15.80 11.34 -2.40
CA GLU A 77 16.43 10.71 -1.22
C GLU A 77 15.44 10.46 -0.08
N ALA A 78 14.50 11.40 0.09
CA ALA A 78 13.40 11.29 1.04
C ALA A 78 12.44 10.15 0.69
N GLU A 79 12.09 10.02 -0.59
CA GLU A 79 11.24 8.95 -1.11
C GLU A 79 11.92 7.59 -0.93
N ASP A 80 13.20 7.47 -1.31
CA ASP A 80 14.00 6.26 -1.14
C ASP A 80 14.06 5.79 0.33
N ALA A 81 14.24 6.73 1.27
CA ALA A 81 14.27 6.41 2.69
C ALA A 81 12.94 5.85 3.18
N TRP A 82 11.83 6.45 2.74
CA TRP A 82 10.49 5.99 3.06
C TRP A 82 10.21 4.59 2.46
N GLU A 83 10.53 4.39 1.18
CA GLU A 83 10.34 3.13 0.47
C GLU A 83 11.16 1.99 1.09
N SER A 84 12.38 2.29 1.54
CA SER A 84 13.22 1.33 2.25
C SER A 84 12.55 0.86 3.56
N GLU A 85 12.00 1.77 4.36
CA GLU A 85 11.29 1.40 5.59
C GLU A 85 9.96 0.67 5.30
N TRP A 86 9.27 1.03 4.22
CA TRP A 86 8.07 0.33 3.77
C TRP A 86 8.39 -1.10 3.35
N ARG A 87 9.48 -1.30 2.61
CA ARG A 87 10.01 -2.62 2.24
C ARG A 87 10.27 -3.48 3.47
N GLU A 88 10.91 -2.92 4.50
CA GLU A 88 11.16 -3.63 5.75
C GLU A 88 9.86 -4.05 6.43
N LEU A 89 8.88 -3.14 6.54
CA LEU A 89 7.56 -3.43 7.11
C LEU A 89 6.88 -4.59 6.37
N VAL A 90 6.80 -4.52 5.03
CA VAL A 90 6.16 -5.55 4.21
C VAL A 90 6.89 -6.89 4.37
N ALA A 91 8.21 -6.89 4.37
CA ALA A 91 9.01 -8.09 4.58
C ALA A 91 8.72 -8.73 5.94
N THR A 92 8.67 -7.94 7.02
CA THR A 92 8.32 -8.43 8.36
C THR A 92 6.90 -8.99 8.39
N VAL A 93 5.92 -8.35 7.74
CA VAL A 93 4.55 -8.88 7.68
C VAL A 93 4.50 -10.21 6.96
N ILE A 94 5.17 -10.34 5.80
CA ILE A 94 5.25 -11.62 5.08
C ILE A 94 5.89 -12.70 5.95
N GLU A 95 6.99 -12.39 6.64
CA GLU A 95 7.67 -13.32 7.55
C GLU A 95 6.72 -13.79 8.67
N GLN A 96 6.02 -12.86 9.32
CA GLN A 96 5.09 -13.20 10.40
C GLN A 96 3.89 -14.02 9.91
N LEU A 97 3.40 -13.81 8.69
CA LEU A 97 2.32 -14.62 8.13
C LEU A 97 2.81 -16.00 7.68
N SER A 98 4.08 -16.11 7.25
CA SER A 98 4.69 -17.37 6.81
C SER A 98 4.80 -18.42 7.92
N VAL A 99 4.67 -18.04 9.20
CA VAL A 99 4.62 -19.00 10.32
C VAL A 99 3.41 -19.94 10.24
N VAL A 100 2.37 -19.54 9.50
CA VAL A 100 1.13 -20.30 9.31
C VAL A 100 1.32 -21.44 8.30
N GLY A 101 2.26 -21.31 7.37
CA GLY A 101 2.60 -22.36 6.40
C GLY A 101 2.98 -21.81 5.03
N ASP A 102 2.90 -22.68 4.02
CA ASP A 102 3.32 -22.40 2.64
C ASP A 102 2.71 -21.11 2.07
N VAL A 103 3.55 -20.34 1.36
CA VAL A 103 3.18 -19.06 0.75
C VAL A 103 2.76 -19.28 -0.71
N ARG A 104 1.57 -18.81 -1.10
CA ARG A 104 1.02 -18.98 -2.45
C ARG A 104 0.34 -17.70 -2.97
N PRO A 105 0.95 -16.98 -3.93
CA PRO A 105 0.26 -15.90 -4.64
C PRO A 105 -0.92 -16.45 -5.45
N ARG A 106 -2.10 -15.83 -5.36
CA ARG A 106 -3.29 -16.22 -6.15
C ARG A 106 -3.18 -15.82 -7.62
N ALA A 107 -2.46 -14.74 -7.89
CA ALA A 107 -2.08 -14.28 -9.22
C ALA A 107 -0.70 -13.64 -9.11
N ALA A 108 0.18 -13.91 -10.07
CA ALA A 108 1.45 -13.21 -10.18
C ALA A 108 1.23 -11.88 -10.91
N VAL A 109 1.95 -10.84 -10.50
CA VAL A 109 1.96 -9.57 -11.22
C VAL A 109 2.81 -9.75 -12.47
N GLU A 110 2.19 -9.64 -13.64
CA GLU A 110 2.92 -9.70 -14.91
C GLU A 110 3.58 -8.36 -15.23
N VAL A 111 4.88 -8.25 -14.97
CA VAL A 111 5.67 -7.09 -15.43
C VAL A 111 6.26 -7.41 -16.80
N LEU A 112 5.66 -6.81 -17.84
CA LEU A 112 6.23 -6.85 -19.18
C LEU A 112 7.45 -5.91 -19.23
N ARG A 113 8.62 -6.46 -19.54
CA ARG A 113 9.78 -5.63 -19.90
C ARG A 113 9.44 -4.84 -21.16
N VAL A 114 9.23 -3.53 -21.01
CA VAL A 114 9.22 -2.60 -22.14
C VAL A 114 10.67 -2.27 -22.43
N GLU A 115 11.27 -2.93 -23.43
CA GLU A 115 12.54 -2.46 -24.00
C GLU A 115 12.28 -1.11 -24.68
N GLU A 116 12.58 -0.02 -23.99
CA GLU A 116 12.64 1.31 -24.58
C GLU A 116 13.72 1.32 -25.66
N GLY A 117 13.33 1.57 -26.91
CA GLY A 117 14.26 2.06 -27.94
C GLY A 117 14.80 1.07 -28.98
N SER A 118 14.24 -0.12 -29.15
CA SER A 118 14.73 -1.01 -30.22
C SER A 118 14.11 -0.68 -31.58
N TRP A 119 14.80 0.11 -32.42
CA TRP A 119 14.48 0.28 -33.85
C TRP A 119 14.38 -1.07 -34.60
N LEU A 120 14.99 -2.13 -34.05
CA LEU A 120 14.87 -3.50 -34.54
C LEU A 120 13.44 -4.05 -34.42
N ARG A 121 12.65 -3.64 -33.41
CA ARG A 121 11.22 -4.03 -33.27
C ARG A 121 10.34 -3.51 -34.40
N ARG A 122 10.75 -2.42 -35.08
CA ARG A 122 10.08 -1.90 -36.29
C ARG A 122 10.45 -2.70 -37.55
N LEU A 123 11.62 -3.34 -37.58
CA LEU A 123 12.11 -4.10 -38.74
C LEU A 123 11.80 -5.59 -38.65
N PHE A 124 11.74 -6.15 -37.45
CA PHE A 124 11.41 -7.54 -37.19
C PHE A 124 10.08 -7.55 -36.44
N GLY A 125 9.00 -7.86 -37.17
CA GLY A 125 7.61 -7.76 -36.71
C GLY A 125 7.36 -8.28 -35.28
N ALA A 126 6.35 -7.69 -34.64
CA ALA A 126 6.00 -7.74 -33.21
C ALA A 126 5.83 -9.13 -32.55
N SER A 127 6.07 -10.23 -33.25
CA SER A 127 5.89 -11.60 -32.79
C SER A 127 7.19 -12.32 -32.38
N SER A 128 8.38 -11.77 -32.64
CA SER A 128 9.66 -12.51 -32.43
C SER A 128 10.50 -12.08 -31.21
N LEU A 129 10.15 -11.00 -30.52
CA LEU A 129 10.93 -10.47 -29.38
C LEU A 129 9.98 -10.12 -28.22
N ARG A 130 9.29 -11.14 -27.71
CA ARG A 130 8.72 -11.06 -26.35
C ARG A 130 9.86 -11.39 -25.40
N SER A 131 10.46 -10.37 -24.80
CA SER A 131 11.36 -10.57 -23.66
C SER A 131 10.60 -11.38 -22.60
N PRO A 132 11.24 -12.38 -21.96
CA PRO A 132 10.58 -13.15 -20.92
C PRO A 132 10.08 -12.19 -19.82
N PRO A 133 8.90 -12.46 -19.23
CA PRO A 133 8.40 -11.66 -18.13
C PRO A 133 9.46 -11.62 -17.01
N LEU A 134 9.61 -10.45 -16.40
CA LEU A 134 10.54 -10.30 -15.27
C LEU A 134 9.96 -11.06 -14.08
N GLU A 135 10.63 -12.12 -13.63
CA GLU A 135 10.25 -12.80 -12.40
C GLU A 135 10.65 -11.93 -11.21
N LEU A 136 9.66 -11.27 -10.60
CA LEU A 136 9.82 -10.48 -9.39
C LEU A 136 9.67 -11.38 -8.15
N SER A 137 10.44 -11.09 -7.10
CA SER A 137 10.21 -11.70 -5.79
C SER A 137 8.83 -11.32 -5.27
N LEU A 138 8.27 -12.11 -4.34
CA LEU A 138 6.95 -11.81 -3.75
C LEU A 138 6.92 -10.41 -3.10
N LEU A 139 7.99 -10.07 -2.38
CA LEU A 139 8.15 -8.75 -1.77
C LEU A 139 8.12 -7.65 -2.83
N ASP A 140 8.88 -7.79 -3.91
CA ASP A 140 8.92 -6.80 -4.98
C ASP A 140 7.57 -6.70 -5.71
N GLN A 141 6.84 -7.80 -5.88
CA GLN A 141 5.48 -7.77 -6.45
C GLN A 141 4.51 -6.98 -5.57
N ILE A 142 4.56 -7.18 -4.25
CA ILE A 142 3.71 -6.46 -3.28
C ILE A 142 4.06 -4.97 -3.27
N LEU A 143 5.35 -4.62 -3.23
CA LEU A 143 5.79 -3.23 -3.26
C LEU A 143 5.36 -2.54 -4.56
N LEU A 144 5.52 -3.22 -5.70
CA LEU A 144 5.13 -2.69 -7.00
C LEU A 144 3.63 -2.32 -7.06
N VAL A 145 2.73 -3.23 -6.66
CA VAL A 145 1.29 -2.95 -6.70
C VAL A 145 0.86 -1.92 -5.65
N SER A 146 1.61 -1.81 -4.54
CA SER A 146 1.33 -0.84 -3.47
C SER A 146 1.73 0.58 -3.87
N ASN A 147 2.70 0.75 -4.76
CA ASN A 147 3.19 2.06 -5.18
C ASN A 147 2.60 2.49 -6.53
N ASP A 148 2.12 1.56 -7.36
CA ASP A 148 1.60 1.87 -8.69
C ASP A 148 0.22 1.21 -8.94
N SER A 149 -0.79 2.06 -9.09
CA SER A 149 -2.19 1.67 -9.34
C SER A 149 -2.41 0.98 -10.68
N HIS A 150 -1.47 1.06 -11.65
CA HIS A 150 -1.60 0.40 -12.94
C HIS A 150 -1.56 -1.14 -12.85
N PHE A 151 -0.98 -1.70 -11.79
CA PHE A 151 -0.82 -3.15 -11.64
C PHE A 151 -2.01 -3.83 -10.90
N GLY A 152 -3.00 -3.06 -10.45
CA GLY A 152 -4.13 -3.57 -9.68
C GLY A 152 -3.71 -4.07 -8.30
N ALA A 153 -4.28 -5.19 -7.86
CA ALA A 153 -4.01 -5.76 -6.54
C ALA A 153 -3.56 -7.21 -6.58
N ILE A 154 -2.66 -7.56 -5.66
CA ILE A 154 -2.20 -8.93 -5.42
C ILE A 154 -2.86 -9.50 -4.17
N THR A 155 -3.08 -10.81 -4.15
CA THR A 155 -3.49 -11.54 -2.94
C THR A 155 -2.60 -12.77 -2.78
N VAL A 156 -2.10 -12.96 -1.57
CA VAL A 156 -1.14 -13.99 -1.20
C VAL A 156 -1.71 -14.78 -0.04
N ASP A 157 -1.79 -16.09 -0.19
CA ASP A 157 -2.28 -17.01 0.82
C ASP A 157 -1.13 -17.66 1.59
N PHE A 158 -1.39 -17.99 2.85
CA PHE A 158 -0.46 -18.65 3.77
C PHE A 158 -1.13 -19.87 4.40
N GLY A 159 -0.51 -21.05 4.23
CA GLY A 159 -1.00 -22.35 4.72
C GLY A 159 -1.74 -23.20 3.68
N GLU A 160 -1.92 -24.50 3.97
CA GLU A 160 -2.75 -25.43 3.18
C GLU A 160 -3.65 -26.30 4.09
N PRO A 161 -4.98 -26.09 4.09
CA PRO A 161 -5.70 -25.02 3.40
C PRO A 161 -5.24 -23.63 3.90
N PRO A 162 -5.42 -22.55 3.11
CA PRO A 162 -4.99 -21.24 3.56
C PRO A 162 -5.70 -20.87 4.87
N GLN A 163 -4.95 -20.25 5.78
CA GLN A 163 -5.37 -19.83 7.12
C GLN A 163 -5.11 -18.33 7.35
N ALA A 164 -4.24 -17.73 6.54
CA ALA A 164 -4.05 -16.29 6.46
C ALA A 164 -3.90 -15.86 5.00
N SER A 165 -4.25 -14.61 4.72
CA SER A 165 -4.14 -13.98 3.41
C SER A 165 -3.71 -12.52 3.56
N LEU A 166 -2.78 -12.09 2.71
CA LEU A 166 -2.35 -10.71 2.56
C LEU A 166 -2.82 -10.21 1.19
N ARG A 167 -3.46 -9.04 1.17
CA ARG A 167 -3.80 -8.31 -0.05
C ARG A 167 -3.17 -6.93 0.00
N ALA A 168 -2.58 -6.51 -1.11
CA ALA A 168 -1.98 -5.20 -1.30
C ALA A 168 -2.24 -4.75 -2.74
N GLY A 169 -2.22 -3.44 -3.00
CA GLY A 169 -2.42 -2.95 -4.36
C GLY A 169 -3.08 -1.59 -4.48
N GLU A 170 -3.48 -1.29 -5.72
CA GLU A 170 -4.23 -0.10 -6.12
C GLU A 170 -3.45 1.21 -5.92
N GLY A 171 -2.11 1.15 -5.89
CA GLY A 171 -1.26 2.33 -5.69
C GLY A 171 -1.38 2.93 -4.29
N HIS A 172 -1.75 2.11 -3.31
CA HIS A 172 -1.85 2.51 -1.92
C HIS A 172 -0.95 1.66 -1.02
N PRO A 173 -0.14 2.27 -0.12
CA PRO A 173 0.69 1.55 0.84
C PRO A 173 -0.12 1.03 2.03
N LEU A 174 -1.12 0.19 1.73
CA LEU A 174 -2.00 -0.46 2.68
C LEU A 174 -1.88 -1.97 2.53
N LEU A 175 -1.71 -2.67 3.65
CA LEU A 175 -1.81 -4.12 3.71
C LEU A 175 -3.16 -4.51 4.31
N TRP A 176 -3.94 -5.27 3.55
CA TRP A 176 -5.18 -5.89 3.99
C TRP A 176 -4.90 -7.32 4.39
N LEU A 177 -5.18 -7.65 5.64
CA LEU A 177 -4.86 -8.91 6.26
C LEU A 177 -6.14 -9.63 6.63
N SER A 178 -6.22 -10.91 6.29
CA SER A 178 -7.35 -11.75 6.64
C SER A 178 -6.85 -13.07 7.21
N PHE A 179 -7.32 -13.50 8.37
CA PHE A 179 -6.86 -14.76 8.98
C PHE A 179 -7.91 -15.41 9.89
N ASP A 180 -7.76 -16.72 10.08
CA ASP A 180 -8.59 -17.49 11.00
C ASP A 180 -8.27 -17.11 12.45
N ARG A 181 -9.24 -17.16 13.36
CA ARG A 181 -9.02 -16.78 14.76
C ARG A 181 -7.98 -17.68 15.40
N GLY A 182 -6.94 -17.06 15.96
CA GLY A 182 -5.85 -17.77 16.61
C GLY A 182 -4.74 -18.27 15.68
N ALA A 183 -4.87 -18.12 14.35
CA ALA A 183 -3.79 -18.39 13.42
C ALA A 183 -2.65 -17.35 13.56
N ILE A 184 -3.02 -16.09 13.78
CA ILE A 184 -2.11 -14.96 13.98
C ILE A 184 -2.54 -14.17 15.22
N ASP A 185 -1.57 -13.78 16.04
CA ASP A 185 -1.75 -12.76 17.08
C ASP A 185 -1.61 -11.38 16.43
N SER A 186 -2.75 -10.69 16.23
CA SER A 186 -2.78 -9.41 15.53
C SER A 186 -1.96 -8.33 16.23
N GLN A 187 -1.98 -8.30 17.56
CA GLN A 187 -1.25 -7.30 18.33
C GLN A 187 0.26 -7.51 18.16
N ARG A 188 0.70 -8.77 18.33
CA ARG A 188 2.10 -9.13 18.12
C ARG A 188 2.56 -8.85 16.68
N LEU A 189 1.72 -9.15 15.68
CA LEU A 189 2.03 -8.87 14.27
C LEU A 189 2.31 -7.37 14.07
N VAL A 190 1.43 -6.51 14.56
CA VAL A 190 1.59 -5.05 14.43
C VAL A 190 2.83 -4.56 15.16
N GLU A 191 3.09 -5.05 16.38
CA GLU A 191 4.27 -4.69 17.17
C GLU A 191 5.58 -5.10 16.49
N GLN A 192 5.63 -6.29 15.90
CA GLN A 192 6.80 -6.73 15.13
C GLN A 192 6.98 -5.88 13.86
N ALA A 193 5.91 -5.65 13.11
CA ALA A 193 5.94 -4.79 11.92
C ALA A 193 6.37 -3.35 12.24
N ALA A 194 6.08 -2.87 13.45
CA ALA A 194 6.50 -1.55 13.90
C ALA A 194 8.00 -1.43 14.20
N ALA A 195 8.71 -2.54 14.44
CA ALA A 195 10.14 -2.52 14.74
C ALA A 195 10.53 -1.50 15.83
N GLY A 196 9.69 -1.36 16.87
CA GLY A 196 9.88 -0.41 17.97
C GLY A 196 9.34 1.01 17.71
N ARG A 197 8.81 1.30 16.52
CA ARG A 197 8.06 2.54 16.26
C ARG A 197 6.74 2.56 17.04
N PRO A 198 6.19 3.75 17.32
CA PRO A 198 4.83 3.92 17.82
C PRO A 198 3.79 3.12 17.01
N VAL A 199 2.90 2.44 17.73
CA VAL A 199 1.73 1.76 17.15
C VAL A 199 0.47 2.49 17.57
N LYS A 200 -0.45 2.74 16.63
CA LYS A 200 -1.75 3.35 16.92
C LYS A 200 -2.86 2.61 16.19
N GLN A 201 -3.89 2.20 16.92
CA GLN A 201 -5.14 1.80 16.29
C GLN A 201 -5.91 3.06 15.91
N LEU A 202 -6.32 3.17 14.64
CA LEU A 202 -7.07 4.32 14.14
C LEU A 202 -8.20 3.85 13.25
N SER A 203 -9.44 4.10 13.67
CA SER A 203 -10.59 3.79 12.82
C SER A 203 -10.77 4.84 11.73
N LEU A 204 -10.66 4.38 10.48
CA LEU A 204 -10.82 5.20 9.28
C LEU A 204 -12.21 5.02 8.67
N ASN A 205 -12.58 5.94 7.77
CA ASN A 205 -13.75 5.77 6.93
C ASN A 205 -13.43 4.82 5.76
N TRP A 206 -13.44 3.52 6.03
CA TRP A 206 -13.05 2.47 5.09
C TRP A 206 -13.89 2.44 3.80
N GLU A 207 -15.12 2.95 3.83
CA GLU A 207 -15.95 3.09 2.63
C GLU A 207 -15.29 4.00 1.58
N ARG A 208 -14.44 4.95 2.00
CA ARG A 208 -13.72 5.84 1.07
C ARG A 208 -12.54 5.16 0.38
N LEU A 209 -12.03 4.05 0.91
CA LEU A 209 -10.88 3.34 0.35
C LEU A 209 -11.29 2.07 -0.41
N MET A 210 -12.33 1.37 0.05
CA MET A 210 -12.71 0.05 -0.51
C MET A 210 -13.66 0.13 -1.72
N TRP A 211 -14.24 1.29 -2.00
CA TRP A 211 -15.26 1.46 -3.06
C TRP A 211 -14.78 2.15 -4.33
N HIS A 212 -13.47 2.25 -4.55
CA HIS A 212 -12.96 2.57 -5.90
C HIS A 212 -13.09 1.33 -6.81
N ARG A 213 -14.31 1.10 -7.29
CA ARG A 213 -14.64 0.19 -8.38
C ARG A 213 -15.47 0.93 -9.42
N GLY A 214 -14.91 1.07 -10.61
CA GLY A 214 -15.63 1.46 -11.82
C GLY A 214 -14.88 2.46 -12.67
#